data_AF-A0A1V1NUU2-F1
#
_entry.id   AF-A0A1V1NUU2-F1
#
_cell.length_a   1.000
_cell.length_b   1.000
_cell.length_c   1.000
_cell.angle_alpha   90.00
_cell.angle_beta   90.00
_cell.angle_gamma   90.00
#
_symmetry.space_group_name_H-M   'P 1'
#
loop_
_entity.id
_entity.type
_entity.pdbx_description
1 polymer ?
#
loop_
_entity_poly.entity_id
_entity_poly.type
_entity_poly.pdbx_seq_one_letter_code
_entity_poly.pdbx_strand_id
1 'polypeptide(L)'
;MELGIDIADLNVVHMRNVPPNPANYAQRSGRAGRSGQAALIFTNCSFYSPHDTHYFNNAPDLVSGVVVPPKIDLKNQELLETHLNAIYLSVNKISELNQSILDLLIEDTHDNLPLKQNIQESLKLNNQSKKQIKTIFDKVVEDIKEKENLAWLTTDWICQMIDASPKNFNRAFDRWRRLYLSVQKQLIEANRMIESNLYAGNSDEMKQAKRNAAQAVRQRDLLTNKSVFGNLSEFYPYRYLAAEGYLPGYNFTRLPIRTFIPVGDSGEYISRSRFIALREFGPRNIIYHKGAKYQIEQLLIREAELNLKQARVSCNSGYILMDDEYHNEICPFSNVSLTGTQQEIYSNLLEMSETKTREIDRISCEEEERLSRGFDIKPILVCQAEEWI
;
A
#
# COMPACT_ATOMS: atom_id res chain seq x y z
N MET A 1 -10.86 16.82 3.05
CA MET A 1 -10.76 16.84 4.53
C MET A 1 -12.08 16.36 5.10
N GLU A 2 -12.24 15.06 5.21
CA GLU A 2 -13.50 14.43 5.66
C GLU A 2 -13.42 13.98 7.13
N LEU A 3 -12.20 13.75 7.62
CA LEU A 3 -11.92 13.35 9.01
C LEU A 3 -12.33 14.44 10.00
N GLY A 4 -12.93 14.06 11.13
CA GLY A 4 -13.52 14.87 12.21
C GLY A 4 -12.61 15.87 12.94
N ILE A 5 -11.71 16.55 12.23
CA ILE A 5 -10.89 17.64 12.75
C ILE A 5 -11.83 18.81 13.06
N ASP A 6 -11.77 19.34 14.27
CA ASP A 6 -12.53 20.52 14.64
C ASP A 6 -11.88 21.74 13.97
N ILE A 7 -12.46 22.15 12.85
CA ILE A 7 -12.08 23.36 12.13
C ILE A 7 -13.14 24.39 12.50
N ALA A 8 -12.69 25.59 12.90
CA ALA A 8 -13.57 26.70 13.26
C ALA A 8 -14.74 26.86 12.28
N ASP A 9 -15.91 27.22 12.82
CA ASP A 9 -17.19 27.28 12.12
C ASP A 9 -17.08 27.93 10.73
N LEU A 10 -17.27 27.12 9.69
CA LEU A 10 -17.30 27.63 8.32
C LEU A 10 -18.70 28.17 8.00
N ASN A 11 -18.79 29.28 7.28
CA ASN A 11 -20.08 29.75 6.74
C ASN A 11 -20.33 29.27 5.32
N VAL A 12 -19.26 28.89 4.60
CA VAL A 12 -19.34 28.49 3.19
C VAL A 12 -18.49 27.25 2.95
N VAL A 13 -19.07 26.24 2.33
CA VAL A 13 -18.36 25.05 1.83
C VAL A 13 -18.54 24.96 0.32
N HIS A 14 -17.42 25.09 -0.40
CA HIS A 14 -17.35 24.85 -1.83
C HIS A 14 -16.81 23.45 -2.10
N MET A 15 -17.60 22.60 -2.76
CA MET A 15 -17.16 21.30 -3.22
C MET A 15 -16.85 21.38 -4.72
N ARG A 16 -15.57 21.23 -5.08
CA ARG A 16 -15.10 21.33 -6.48
C ARG A 16 -15.75 20.29 -7.40
N ASN A 17 -16.01 19.10 -6.89
CA ASN A 17 -16.67 18.00 -7.59
C ASN A 17 -17.75 17.41 -6.66
N VAL A 18 -18.70 16.67 -7.22
CA VAL A 18 -19.69 15.92 -6.46
C VAL A 18 -19.00 14.90 -5.53
N PRO A 19 -19.30 14.89 -4.22
CA PRO A 19 -18.78 13.88 -3.30
C PRO A 19 -19.16 12.45 -3.74
N PRO A 20 -18.31 11.43 -3.49
CA PRO A 20 -18.54 10.08 -4.01
C PRO A 20 -19.86 9.42 -3.57
N ASN A 21 -20.36 9.79 -2.38
CA ASN A 21 -21.62 9.29 -1.86
C ASN A 21 -22.29 10.34 -0.93
N PRO A 22 -23.57 10.14 -0.57
CA PRO A 22 -24.31 11.03 0.32
C PRO A 22 -23.65 11.23 1.69
N ALA A 23 -22.98 10.20 2.22
CA ALA A 23 -22.27 10.31 3.50
C ALA A 23 -21.10 11.29 3.43
N ASN A 24 -20.32 11.26 2.33
CA ASN A 24 -19.26 12.24 2.10
C ASN A 24 -19.83 13.65 1.95
N TYR A 25 -20.98 13.80 1.27
CA TYR A 25 -21.67 15.09 1.16
C TYR A 25 -22.05 15.62 2.54
N ALA A 26 -22.76 14.83 3.35
CA ALA A 26 -23.19 15.20 4.69
C ALA A 26 -22.01 15.56 5.62
N GLN A 27 -20.91 14.82 5.56
CA GLN A 27 -19.72 15.11 6.37
C GLN A 27 -19.01 16.41 5.96
N ARG A 28 -18.98 16.72 4.66
CA ARG A 28 -18.35 17.95 4.13
C ARG A 28 -19.25 19.16 4.34
N SER A 29 -20.55 19.03 4.09
CA SER A 29 -21.54 20.10 4.26
C SER A 29 -21.73 20.45 5.74
N GLY A 30 -21.75 19.45 6.64
CA GLY A 30 -21.85 19.62 8.09
C GLY A 30 -20.66 20.31 8.76
N ARG A 31 -19.65 20.73 7.97
CA ARG A 31 -18.58 21.63 8.43
C ARG A 31 -19.00 23.08 8.45
N ALA A 32 -20.06 23.43 7.73
CA ALA A 32 -20.64 24.75 7.79
C ALA A 32 -21.96 24.75 8.56
N GLY A 33 -22.28 25.90 9.16
CA GLY A 33 -23.61 26.14 9.76
C GLY A 33 -23.80 25.54 11.15
N ARG A 34 -22.73 25.47 11.94
CA ARG A 34 -22.80 25.13 13.36
C ARG A 34 -23.40 26.27 14.17
N SER A 35 -23.90 25.96 15.36
CA SER A 35 -24.43 26.95 16.32
C SER A 35 -25.62 27.78 15.80
N GLY A 36 -26.38 27.25 14.85
CA GLY A 36 -27.56 27.91 14.28
C GLY A 36 -27.25 29.01 13.25
N GLN A 37 -25.98 29.18 12.86
CA GLN A 37 -25.62 30.10 11.78
C GLN A 37 -26.03 29.55 10.41
N ALA A 38 -26.48 30.43 9.51
CA ALA A 38 -26.75 30.05 8.14
C ALA A 38 -25.46 29.60 7.44
N ALA A 39 -25.58 28.58 6.58
CA ALA A 39 -24.49 28.05 5.78
C ALA A 39 -24.85 28.00 4.31
N LEU A 40 -23.88 28.29 3.45
CA LEU A 40 -23.98 28.09 2.01
C LEU A 40 -23.10 26.93 1.59
N ILE A 41 -23.73 25.90 1.03
CA ILE A 41 -23.04 24.74 0.47
C ILE A 41 -23.32 24.72 -1.03
N PHE A 42 -22.28 24.77 -1.84
CA PHE A 42 -22.40 24.63 -3.28
C PHE A 42 -21.41 23.60 -3.81
N THR A 43 -21.92 22.75 -4.71
CA THR A 43 -21.18 21.64 -5.30
C THR A 43 -21.14 21.86 -6.80
N ASN A 44 -19.94 21.99 -7.35
CA ASN A 44 -19.77 22.07 -8.78
C ASN A 44 -19.82 20.66 -9.39
N CYS A 45 -20.55 20.50 -10.49
CA CYS A 45 -20.77 19.23 -11.16
C CYS A 45 -20.13 19.29 -12.55
N SER A 46 -19.14 18.42 -12.80
CA SER A 46 -18.48 18.37 -14.10
C SER A 46 -19.33 17.64 -15.14
N PHE A 47 -19.54 18.26 -16.30
CA PHE A 47 -20.22 17.62 -17.44
C PHE A 47 -19.50 16.35 -17.95
N TYR A 48 -18.18 16.26 -17.74
CA TYR A 48 -17.37 15.12 -18.19
C TYR A 48 -17.40 13.92 -17.24
N SER A 49 -18.04 14.04 -16.07
CA SER A 49 -18.18 12.97 -15.09
C SER A 49 -19.61 12.42 -15.15
N PRO A 50 -19.83 11.16 -15.57
CA PRO A 50 -21.16 10.54 -15.52
C PRO A 50 -21.75 10.56 -14.12
N HIS A 51 -20.90 10.40 -13.09
CA HIS A 51 -21.27 10.50 -11.68
C HIS A 51 -21.79 11.89 -11.33
N ASP A 52 -21.09 12.96 -11.74
CA ASP A 52 -21.49 14.33 -11.41
C ASP A 52 -22.76 14.72 -12.17
N THR A 53 -22.87 14.29 -13.44
CA THR A 53 -24.05 14.52 -14.27
C THR A 53 -25.28 13.83 -13.70
N HIS A 54 -25.14 12.61 -13.18
CA HIS A 54 -26.23 11.90 -12.51
C HIS A 54 -26.76 12.68 -11.30
N TYR A 55 -25.88 13.12 -10.40
CA TYR A 55 -26.29 13.87 -9.20
C TYR A 55 -26.70 15.31 -9.48
N PHE A 56 -26.23 15.93 -10.57
CA PHE A 56 -26.76 17.21 -11.03
C PHE A 56 -28.23 17.09 -11.42
N ASN A 57 -28.60 16.03 -12.14
CA ASN A 57 -29.97 15.76 -12.53
C ASN A 57 -30.84 15.23 -11.37
N ASN A 58 -30.23 14.55 -10.40
CA ASN A 58 -30.91 13.93 -9.25
C ASN A 58 -30.36 14.46 -7.91
N ALA A 59 -30.35 15.78 -7.72
CA ALA A 59 -29.77 16.41 -6.53
C ALA A 59 -30.30 15.87 -5.17
N PRO A 60 -31.59 15.51 -5.00
CA PRO A 60 -32.08 14.92 -3.76
C PRO A 60 -31.38 13.62 -3.36
N ASP A 61 -30.91 12.82 -4.32
CA ASP A 61 -30.24 11.55 -4.03
C ASP A 61 -28.87 11.77 -3.37
N LEU A 62 -28.25 12.94 -3.57
CA LEU A 62 -27.01 13.33 -2.90
C LEU A 62 -27.27 14.00 -1.54
N VAL A 63 -28.21 14.95 -1.51
CA VAL A 63 -28.45 15.82 -0.34
C VAL A 63 -29.23 15.10 0.75
N SER A 64 -30.25 14.35 0.35
CA SER A 64 -31.11 13.55 1.23
C SER A 64 -30.90 12.04 1.06
N GLY A 65 -29.81 11.64 0.40
CA GLY A 65 -29.46 10.24 0.20
C GLY A 65 -29.25 9.48 1.50
N VAL A 66 -29.58 8.18 1.48
CA VAL A 66 -29.41 7.31 2.64
C VAL A 66 -27.93 7.10 2.92
N VAL A 67 -27.51 7.42 4.14
CA VAL A 67 -26.17 7.07 4.64
C VAL A 67 -26.15 5.57 4.94
N VAL A 68 -25.60 4.79 4.02
CA VAL A 68 -25.41 3.35 4.22
C VAL A 68 -24.33 3.14 5.29
N PRO A 69 -24.62 2.38 6.37
CA PRO A 69 -23.61 2.09 7.38
C PRO A 69 -22.48 1.27 6.75
N PRO A 70 -21.21 1.53 7.12
CA PRO A 70 -20.10 0.73 6.64
C PRO A 70 -20.28 -0.72 7.09
N LYS A 71 -20.12 -1.66 6.16
CA LYS A 71 -20.11 -3.09 6.45
C LYS A 71 -18.68 -3.50 6.79
N ILE A 72 -18.53 -4.26 7.87
CA ILE A 72 -17.26 -4.91 8.23
C ILE A 72 -17.42 -6.39 7.93
N ASP A 73 -16.52 -6.94 7.13
CA ASP A 73 -16.48 -8.36 6.88
C ASP A 73 -15.68 -9.06 7.99
N LEU A 74 -16.41 -9.65 8.94
CA LEU A 74 -15.82 -10.41 10.05
C LEU A 74 -15.38 -11.82 9.62
N LYS A 75 -15.71 -12.26 8.40
CA LYS A 75 -15.23 -13.53 7.83
C LYS A 75 -13.87 -13.40 7.17
N ASN A 76 -13.37 -12.18 7.01
CA ASN A 76 -12.08 -11.92 6.41
C ASN A 76 -10.96 -12.57 7.24
N GLN A 77 -10.40 -13.66 6.70
CA GLN A 77 -9.34 -14.43 7.35
C GLN A 77 -8.12 -13.56 7.63
N GLU A 78 -7.72 -12.71 6.69
CA GLU A 78 -6.56 -11.86 6.83
C GLU A 78 -6.72 -10.84 7.97
N LEU A 79 -7.94 -10.30 8.18
CA LEU A 79 -8.24 -9.41 9.29
C LEU A 79 -8.00 -10.13 10.61
N LEU A 80 -8.57 -11.33 10.77
CA LEU A 80 -8.42 -12.13 11.98
C LEU A 80 -6.97 -12.56 12.22
N GLU A 81 -6.20 -12.86 11.17
CA GLU A 81 -4.76 -13.12 11.26
C GLU A 81 -3.99 -11.90 11.82
N THR A 82 -4.29 -10.68 11.36
CA THR A 82 -3.61 -9.48 11.89
C THR A 82 -3.86 -9.27 13.38
N HIS A 83 -5.06 -9.59 13.86
CA HIS A 83 -5.39 -9.53 15.29
C HIS A 83 -4.67 -10.62 16.09
N LEU A 84 -4.55 -11.83 15.55
CA LEU A 84 -3.77 -12.90 16.15
C LEU A 84 -2.29 -12.50 16.26
N ASN A 85 -1.72 -11.91 15.21
CA ASN A 85 -0.35 -11.38 15.21
C ASN A 85 -0.15 -10.26 16.25
N ALA A 86 -1.14 -9.40 16.45
CA ALA A 86 -1.10 -8.38 17.49
C ALA A 86 -1.08 -8.99 18.90
N ILE A 87 -1.90 -10.02 19.16
CA ILE A 87 -1.87 -10.77 20.43
C ILE A 87 -0.53 -11.47 20.60
N TYR A 88 0.00 -12.09 19.54
CA TYR A 88 1.32 -12.72 19.54
C TYR A 88 2.43 -11.75 19.99
N LEU A 89 2.49 -10.55 19.41
CA LEU A 89 3.46 -9.52 19.83
C LEU A 89 3.19 -8.95 21.23
N SER A 90 1.93 -8.95 21.68
CA SER A 90 1.60 -8.50 23.05
C SER A 90 2.17 -9.43 24.12
N VAL A 91 2.25 -10.73 23.81
CA VAL A 91 2.84 -11.76 24.67
C VAL A 91 4.36 -11.79 24.49
N ASN A 92 4.87 -11.69 23.26
CA ASN A 92 6.31 -11.64 22.94
C ASN A 92 6.76 -10.19 22.71
N LYS A 93 7.01 -9.47 23.78
CA LYS A 93 7.43 -8.07 23.71
C LYS A 93 8.83 -7.94 23.08
N ILE A 94 8.92 -7.27 21.94
CA ILE A 94 10.17 -6.88 21.28
C ILE A 94 10.42 -5.39 21.56
N SER A 95 11.39 -5.08 22.41
CA SER A 95 11.67 -3.69 22.84
C SER A 95 12.28 -2.84 21.73
N GLU A 96 12.87 -3.46 20.71
CA GLU A 96 13.51 -2.82 19.58
C GLU A 96 12.51 -2.25 18.55
N LEU A 97 11.21 -2.58 18.63
CA LEU A 97 10.17 -2.06 17.73
C LEU A 97 9.82 -0.57 17.94
N ASN A 98 10.52 0.13 18.83
CA ASN A 98 10.13 1.46 19.28
C ASN A 98 10.67 2.62 18.43
N GLN A 99 11.74 2.43 17.65
CA GLN A 99 12.39 3.53 16.94
C GLN A 99 12.55 3.26 15.44
N SER A 100 13.42 2.33 15.07
CA SER A 100 13.75 2.05 13.67
C SER A 100 13.61 0.57 13.35
N ILE A 101 13.20 0.28 12.12
CA ILE A 101 13.20 -1.08 11.58
C ILE A 101 14.63 -1.64 11.52
N LEU A 102 15.64 -0.77 11.33
CA LEU A 102 17.05 -1.17 11.31
C LEU A 102 17.51 -1.76 12.64
N ASP A 103 16.91 -1.35 13.76
CA ASP A 103 17.26 -1.87 15.08
C ASP A 103 16.93 -3.36 15.21
N LEU A 104 16.10 -3.90 14.31
CA LEU A 104 15.73 -5.31 14.27
C LEU A 104 16.69 -6.17 13.44
N LEU A 105 17.51 -5.56 12.60
CA LEU A 105 18.22 -6.25 11.52
C LEU A 105 19.74 -6.21 11.72
N ILE A 106 20.43 -7.18 11.13
CA ILE A 106 21.89 -7.20 11.05
C ILE A 106 22.31 -6.46 9.78
N GLU A 107 23.05 -5.37 9.94
CA GLU A 107 23.48 -4.51 8.82
C GLU A 107 24.69 -5.07 8.06
N ASP A 108 25.43 -6.01 8.66
CA ASP A 108 26.71 -6.50 8.10
C ASP A 108 26.54 -7.34 6.81
N THR A 109 25.37 -7.93 6.59
CA THR A 109 25.11 -8.77 5.40
C THR A 109 24.53 -7.92 4.28
N HIS A 110 25.31 -7.72 3.21
CA HIS A 110 24.97 -6.86 2.09
C HIS A 110 23.72 -7.30 1.30
N ASP A 111 23.26 -8.56 1.45
CA ASP A 111 22.27 -9.10 0.53
C ASP A 111 20.86 -9.34 1.11
N ASN A 112 20.73 -9.61 2.42
CA ASN A 112 19.48 -10.17 2.98
C ASN A 112 18.97 -9.54 4.27
N LEU A 113 19.79 -8.77 5.00
CA LEU A 113 19.41 -8.07 6.24
C LEU A 113 18.52 -8.94 7.18
N PRO A 114 19.06 -10.06 7.71
CA PRO A 114 18.29 -10.96 8.58
C PRO A 114 17.98 -10.29 9.93
N LEU A 115 16.95 -10.79 10.62
CA LEU A 115 16.65 -10.39 11.99
C LEU A 115 17.84 -10.72 12.91
N LYS A 116 18.12 -9.85 13.90
CA LYS A 116 19.13 -10.12 14.93
C LYS A 116 18.81 -11.39 15.71
N GLN A 117 19.85 -12.09 16.16
CA GLN A 117 19.69 -13.39 16.83
C GLN A 117 18.83 -13.30 18.10
N ASN A 118 19.00 -12.26 18.91
CA ASN A 118 18.20 -12.02 20.11
C ASN A 118 16.70 -11.88 19.80
N ILE A 119 16.35 -11.29 18.64
CA ILE A 119 14.97 -11.14 18.19
C ILE A 119 14.44 -12.47 17.64
N GLN A 120 15.24 -13.21 16.88
CA GLN A 120 14.84 -14.54 16.42
C GLN A 120 14.57 -15.48 17.60
N GLU A 121 15.33 -15.36 18.68
CA GLU A 121 15.14 -16.13 19.91
C GLU A 121 13.89 -15.67 20.68
N SER A 122 13.62 -14.35 20.78
CA SER A 122 12.42 -13.84 21.45
C SER A 122 11.12 -14.18 20.71
N LEU A 123 11.18 -14.39 19.39
CA LEU A 123 10.06 -14.86 18.58
C LEU A 123 9.73 -16.35 18.81
N LYS A 124 10.67 -17.16 19.34
CA LYS A 124 10.43 -18.58 19.61
C LYS A 124 9.55 -18.75 20.84
N LEU A 125 8.33 -19.21 20.59
CA LEU A 125 7.33 -19.43 21.63
C LEU A 125 7.56 -20.74 22.41
N ASN A 126 7.51 -20.66 23.74
CA ASN A 126 7.32 -21.83 24.58
C ASN A 126 5.85 -22.31 24.55
N ASN A 127 5.60 -23.54 24.99
CA ASN A 127 4.27 -24.14 24.95
C ASN A 127 3.24 -23.39 25.83
N GLN A 128 3.68 -22.71 26.88
CA GLN A 128 2.79 -21.93 27.76
C GLN A 128 2.29 -20.67 27.06
N SER A 129 3.19 -19.92 26.42
CA SER A 129 2.85 -18.72 25.66
C SER A 129 1.96 -19.04 24.46
N LYS A 130 2.18 -20.16 23.75
CA LYS A 130 1.26 -20.63 22.69
C LYS A 130 -0.16 -20.83 23.21
N LYS A 131 -0.31 -21.55 24.35
CA LYS A 131 -1.61 -21.76 25.00
C LYS A 131 -2.26 -20.46 25.42
N GLN A 132 -1.48 -19.52 25.95
CA GLN A 132 -1.96 -18.20 26.36
C GLN A 132 -2.50 -17.40 25.17
N ILE A 133 -1.72 -17.29 24.08
CA ILE A 133 -2.14 -16.60 22.85
C ILE A 133 -3.43 -17.20 22.31
N LYS A 134 -3.48 -18.53 22.18
CA LYS A 134 -4.67 -19.26 21.75
C LYS A 134 -5.89 -18.94 22.62
N THR A 135 -5.73 -19.00 23.94
CA THR A 135 -6.84 -18.73 24.89
C THR A 135 -7.36 -17.30 24.77
N ILE A 136 -6.47 -16.32 24.56
CA ILE A 136 -6.87 -14.92 24.36
C ILE A 136 -7.61 -14.79 23.02
N PHE A 137 -7.07 -15.38 21.95
CA PHE A 137 -7.67 -15.27 20.63
C PHE A 137 -9.02 -15.99 20.54
N ASP A 138 -9.16 -17.16 21.15
CA ASP A 138 -10.44 -17.89 21.21
C ASP A 138 -11.55 -17.04 21.84
N LYS A 139 -11.24 -16.26 22.90
CA LYS A 139 -12.18 -15.31 23.51
C LYS A 139 -12.52 -14.14 22.59
N VAL A 140 -11.56 -13.66 21.79
CA VAL A 140 -11.80 -12.54 20.86
C VAL A 140 -12.75 -12.95 19.74
N VAL A 141 -12.67 -14.20 19.28
CA VAL A 141 -13.48 -14.71 18.16
C VAL A 141 -14.77 -15.42 18.60
N GLU A 142 -15.04 -15.54 19.90
CA GLU A 142 -16.20 -16.25 20.45
C GLU A 142 -17.52 -15.71 19.87
N ASP A 143 -17.76 -14.40 20.01
CA ASP A 143 -18.94 -13.72 19.48
C ASP A 143 -19.05 -13.82 17.95
N ILE A 144 -17.92 -13.94 17.24
CA ILE A 144 -17.89 -14.01 15.78
C ILE A 144 -18.26 -15.42 15.32
N LYS A 145 -17.74 -16.46 15.98
CA LYS A 145 -18.07 -17.86 15.72
C LYS A 145 -19.55 -18.16 15.94
N GLU A 146 -20.20 -17.45 16.85
CA GLU A 146 -21.65 -17.60 17.08
C GLU A 146 -22.51 -16.96 15.99
N LYS A 147 -22.07 -15.82 15.43
CA LYS A 147 -22.85 -15.03 14.48
C LYS A 147 -22.60 -15.39 13.02
N GLU A 148 -21.41 -15.87 12.71
CA GLU A 148 -20.95 -16.13 11.34
C GLU A 148 -20.52 -17.59 11.18
N ASN A 149 -20.83 -18.18 10.02
CA ASN A 149 -20.30 -19.50 9.68
C ASN A 149 -18.82 -19.38 9.24
N LEU A 150 -17.90 -19.78 10.13
CA LEU A 150 -16.44 -19.74 9.92
C LEU A 150 -15.83 -21.14 9.94
N ALA A 151 -16.15 -21.97 8.94
CA ALA A 151 -15.67 -23.35 8.85
C ALA A 151 -14.13 -23.46 8.88
N TRP A 152 -13.43 -22.47 8.34
CA TRP A 152 -11.97 -22.41 8.31
C TRP A 152 -11.34 -22.04 9.67
N LEU A 153 -12.07 -21.39 10.57
CA LEU A 153 -11.56 -20.89 11.87
C LEU A 153 -11.53 -22.02 12.92
N THR A 154 -10.70 -23.01 12.66
CA THR A 154 -10.51 -24.16 13.52
C THR A 154 -9.42 -23.93 14.57
N THR A 155 -9.45 -24.74 15.62
CA THR A 155 -8.35 -24.81 16.61
C THR A 155 -7.01 -25.09 15.94
N ASP A 156 -7.00 -25.93 14.90
CA ASP A 156 -5.80 -26.29 14.15
C ASP A 156 -5.27 -25.09 13.37
N TRP A 157 -6.14 -24.35 12.68
CA TRP A 157 -5.78 -23.10 12.00
C TRP A 157 -5.12 -22.10 12.95
N ILE A 158 -5.69 -21.89 14.15
CA ILE A 158 -5.10 -20.98 15.16
C ILE A 158 -3.69 -21.43 15.54
N CYS A 159 -3.49 -22.73 15.80
CA CYS A 159 -2.18 -23.29 16.13
C CYS A 159 -1.18 -23.11 14.97
N GLN A 160 -1.59 -23.41 13.73
CA GLN A 160 -0.76 -23.22 12.54
C GLN A 160 -0.33 -21.76 12.37
N MET A 161 -1.24 -20.80 12.58
CA MET A 161 -0.91 -19.37 12.46
C MET A 161 0.02 -18.88 13.58
N ILE A 162 -0.16 -19.38 14.81
CA ILE A 162 0.76 -19.10 15.93
C ILE A 162 2.16 -19.63 15.61
N ASP A 163 2.26 -20.84 15.06
CA ASP A 163 3.52 -21.47 14.68
C ASP A 163 4.19 -20.77 13.48
N ALA A 164 3.39 -20.23 12.55
CA ALA A 164 3.87 -19.45 11.42
C ALA A 164 4.25 -18.00 11.78
N SER A 165 3.82 -17.48 12.93
CA SER A 165 4.01 -16.07 13.32
C SER A 165 5.46 -15.56 13.22
N PRO A 166 6.51 -16.31 13.64
CA PRO A 166 7.89 -15.87 13.47
C PRO A 166 8.31 -15.69 12.01
N LYS A 167 7.87 -16.59 11.13
CA LYS A 167 8.14 -16.52 9.69
C LYS A 167 7.39 -15.34 9.06
N ASN A 168 6.12 -15.16 9.41
CA ASN A 168 5.29 -14.08 8.89
C ASN A 168 5.81 -12.71 9.37
N PHE A 169 6.27 -12.60 10.62
CA PHE A 169 6.92 -11.39 11.15
C PHE A 169 8.18 -11.04 10.34
N ASN A 170 9.04 -12.02 10.07
CA ASN A 170 10.23 -11.78 9.26
C ASN A 170 9.89 -11.33 7.84
N ARG A 171 8.89 -11.95 7.19
CA ARG A 171 8.46 -11.61 5.83
C ARG A 171 7.82 -10.23 5.71
N ALA A 172 7.22 -9.70 6.78
CA ALA A 172 6.64 -8.36 6.79
C ALA A 172 7.67 -7.26 6.42
N PHE A 173 8.97 -7.53 6.63
CA PHE A 173 10.06 -6.60 6.30
C PHE A 173 10.60 -6.75 4.87
N ASP A 174 10.13 -7.69 4.05
CA ASP A 174 10.70 -7.97 2.72
C ASP A 174 10.60 -6.77 1.77
N ARG A 175 9.51 -5.98 1.84
CA ARG A 175 9.39 -4.74 1.04
C ARG A 175 10.36 -3.68 1.49
N TRP A 176 10.45 -3.46 2.80
CA TRP A 176 11.42 -2.54 3.39
C TRP A 176 12.87 -2.93 3.06
N ARG A 177 13.21 -4.22 3.12
CA ARG A 177 14.54 -4.73 2.73
C ARG A 177 14.86 -4.38 1.29
N ARG A 178 13.93 -4.62 0.36
CA ARG A 178 14.10 -4.25 -1.06
C ARG A 178 14.36 -2.75 -1.24
N LEU A 179 13.58 -1.90 -0.57
CA LEU A 179 13.78 -0.46 -0.57
C LEU A 179 15.16 -0.08 -0.01
N TYR A 180 15.50 -0.56 1.18
CA TYR A 180 16.75 -0.24 1.85
C TYR A 180 17.98 -0.66 1.03
N LEU A 181 17.98 -1.88 0.49
CA LEU A 181 19.05 -2.38 -0.36
C LEU A 181 19.18 -1.58 -1.66
N SER A 182 18.06 -1.17 -2.26
CA SER A 182 18.09 -0.31 -3.45
C SER A 182 18.72 1.07 -3.15
N VAL A 183 18.44 1.64 -1.98
CA VAL A 183 19.02 2.90 -1.51
C VAL A 183 20.51 2.75 -1.22
N GLN A 184 20.92 1.65 -0.58
CA GLN A 184 22.33 1.35 -0.33
C GLN A 184 23.11 1.22 -1.64
N LYS A 185 22.57 0.48 -2.62
CA LYS A 185 23.16 0.37 -3.95
C LYS A 185 23.29 1.74 -4.63
N GLN A 186 22.24 2.57 -4.59
CA GLN A 186 22.27 3.94 -5.13
C GLN A 186 23.37 4.79 -4.46
N LEU A 187 23.55 4.66 -3.15
CA LEU A 187 24.56 5.39 -2.39
C LEU A 187 25.98 4.95 -2.76
N ILE A 188 26.22 3.64 -2.87
CA ILE A 188 27.51 3.07 -3.28
C ILE A 188 27.87 3.51 -4.70
N GLU A 189 26.93 3.45 -5.65
CA GLU A 189 27.15 3.87 -7.03
C GLU A 189 27.46 5.37 -7.12
N ALA A 190 26.72 6.21 -6.39
CA ALA A 190 26.95 7.64 -6.35
C ALA A 190 28.31 8.00 -5.73
N ASN A 191 28.68 7.37 -4.61
CA ASN A 191 29.97 7.61 -3.96
C ASN A 191 31.13 7.12 -4.81
N ARG A 192 31.00 5.96 -5.48
CA ARG A 192 32.02 5.47 -6.41
C ARG A 192 32.30 6.47 -7.52
N MET A 193 31.25 7.10 -8.07
CA MET A 193 31.41 8.16 -9.08
C MET A 193 32.13 9.39 -8.52
N ILE A 194 31.80 9.81 -7.30
CA ILE A 194 32.43 10.94 -6.61
C ILE A 194 33.92 10.66 -6.32
N GLU A 195 34.22 9.49 -5.79
CA GLU A 195 35.57 9.07 -5.38
C GLU A 195 36.48 8.72 -6.57
N SER A 196 35.90 8.31 -7.71
CA SER A 196 36.66 7.93 -8.90
C SER A 196 37.56 9.04 -9.45
N ASN A 197 37.30 10.31 -9.10
CA ASN A 197 38.01 11.50 -9.61
C ASN A 197 38.09 11.57 -11.15
N LEU A 198 37.25 10.82 -11.87
CA LEU A 198 37.22 10.77 -13.34
C LEU A 198 36.62 12.04 -13.95
N TYR A 199 35.80 12.75 -13.18
CA TYR A 199 35.07 13.93 -13.62
C TYR A 199 35.55 15.17 -12.88
N ALA A 200 35.58 16.31 -13.58
CA ALA A 200 35.88 17.60 -12.95
C ALA A 200 34.85 17.92 -11.85
N GLY A 201 35.29 18.59 -10.78
CA GLY A 201 34.44 18.87 -9.61
C GLY A 201 33.14 19.66 -9.91
N ASN A 202 33.12 20.41 -11.01
CA ASN A 202 32.00 21.22 -11.48
C ASN A 202 31.25 20.61 -12.69
N SER A 203 31.62 19.40 -13.13
CA SER A 203 30.92 18.73 -14.22
C SER A 203 29.48 18.39 -13.81
N ASP A 204 28.60 18.25 -14.80
CA ASP A 204 27.21 17.92 -14.52
C ASP A 204 27.05 16.50 -13.98
N GLU A 205 27.93 15.58 -14.36
CA GLU A 205 28.02 14.23 -13.79
C GLU A 205 28.37 14.26 -12.31
N MET A 206 29.35 15.08 -11.91
CA MET A 206 29.73 15.24 -10.51
C MET A 206 28.63 15.88 -9.68
N LYS A 207 27.95 16.92 -10.21
CA LYS A 207 26.77 17.51 -9.57
C LYS A 207 25.66 16.47 -9.41
N GLN A 208 25.37 15.68 -10.45
CA GLN A 208 24.34 14.65 -10.39
C GLN A 208 24.69 13.53 -9.40
N ALA A 209 25.95 13.11 -9.34
CA ALA A 209 26.41 12.11 -8.37
C ALA A 209 26.24 12.61 -6.93
N LYS A 210 26.63 13.86 -6.64
CA LYS A 210 26.41 14.50 -5.33
C LYS A 210 24.92 14.58 -4.96
N ARG A 211 24.06 14.97 -5.91
CA ARG A 211 22.60 14.99 -5.72
C ARG A 211 22.04 13.59 -5.44
N ASN A 212 22.44 12.60 -6.22
CA ASN A 212 22.02 11.21 -6.05
C ASN A 212 22.44 10.66 -4.67
N ALA A 213 23.64 11.00 -4.21
CA ALA A 213 24.12 10.63 -2.88
C ALA A 213 23.29 11.31 -1.77
N ALA A 214 23.04 12.62 -1.87
CA ALA A 214 22.22 13.34 -0.89
C ALA A 214 20.78 12.79 -0.82
N GLN A 215 20.16 12.54 -1.98
CA GLN A 215 18.83 11.92 -2.06
C GLN A 215 18.82 10.49 -1.48
N ALA A 216 19.87 9.69 -1.70
CA ALA A 216 19.99 8.35 -1.11
C ALA A 216 20.12 8.40 0.42
N VAL A 217 20.93 9.33 0.94
CA VAL A 217 21.02 9.58 2.40
C VAL A 217 19.65 9.96 2.95
N ARG A 218 18.94 10.86 2.29
CA ARG A 218 17.58 11.26 2.68
C ARG A 218 16.60 10.07 2.70
N GLN A 219 16.61 9.23 1.67
CA GLN A 219 15.79 8.02 1.63
C GLN A 219 16.11 7.08 2.79
N ARG A 220 17.40 6.83 3.07
CA ARG A 220 17.83 6.02 4.21
C ARG A 220 17.32 6.59 5.53
N ASP A 221 17.39 7.90 5.72
CA ASP A 221 16.92 8.56 6.95
C ASP A 221 15.39 8.52 7.11
N LEU A 222 14.64 8.45 6.00
CA LEU A 222 13.19 8.21 6.01
C LEU A 222 12.89 6.75 6.37
N LEU A 223 13.53 5.79 5.70
CA LEU A 223 13.35 4.35 5.91
C LEU A 223 13.73 3.91 7.34
N THR A 224 14.71 4.58 7.95
CA THR A 224 15.19 4.31 9.31
C THR A 224 14.51 5.18 10.37
N ASN A 225 13.49 5.95 9.98
CA ASN A 225 12.72 6.81 10.89
C ASN A 225 13.60 7.81 11.69
N LYS A 226 14.75 8.22 11.16
CA LYS A 226 15.65 9.20 11.79
C LYS A 226 15.27 10.64 11.50
N SER A 227 14.55 10.86 10.40
CA SER A 227 14.29 12.19 9.85
C SER A 227 12.99 12.86 10.29
N VAL A 228 12.00 12.08 10.74
CA VAL A 228 10.70 12.58 11.18
C VAL A 228 10.56 12.21 12.65
N PHE A 229 10.58 13.20 13.53
CA PHE A 229 10.41 12.96 14.96
C PHE A 229 8.98 12.46 15.24
N GLY A 230 8.88 11.22 15.71
CA GLY A 230 7.66 10.63 16.30
C GLY A 230 6.91 9.64 15.42
N ASN A 231 5.80 9.13 15.97
CA ASN A 231 4.96 8.08 15.40
C ASN A 231 4.22 8.46 14.10
N LEU A 232 4.56 9.61 13.50
CA LEU A 232 3.96 10.16 12.29
C LEU A 232 4.67 9.73 11.00
N SER A 233 5.88 9.17 11.10
CA SER A 233 6.55 8.55 9.96
C SER A 233 5.82 7.28 9.53
N GLU A 234 5.71 7.07 8.22
CA GLU A 234 5.20 5.80 7.68
C GLU A 234 6.09 4.61 8.03
N PHE A 235 7.40 4.82 8.16
CA PHE A 235 8.37 3.79 8.49
C PHE A 235 8.56 3.57 10.00
N TYR A 236 7.72 4.21 10.83
CA TYR A 236 7.63 3.84 12.24
C TYR A 236 7.22 2.36 12.36
N PRO A 237 7.93 1.48 13.10
CA PRO A 237 7.78 0.03 12.97
C PRO A 237 6.34 -0.50 13.09
N TYR A 238 5.58 -0.06 14.08
CA TYR A 238 4.17 -0.47 14.24
C TYR A 238 3.27 -0.01 13.10
N ARG A 239 3.51 1.21 12.60
CA ARG A 239 2.74 1.74 11.46
C ARG A 239 3.10 1.01 10.17
N TYR A 240 4.39 0.74 9.97
CA TYR A 240 4.86 -0.04 8.84
C TYR A 240 4.27 -1.46 8.86
N LEU A 241 4.33 -2.16 10.00
CA LEU A 241 3.73 -3.49 10.14
C LEU A 241 2.21 -3.50 9.89
N ALA A 242 1.50 -2.44 10.29
CA ALA A 242 0.09 -2.29 9.96
C ALA A 242 -0.14 -2.05 8.45
N ALA A 243 0.69 -1.21 7.83
CA ALA A 243 0.63 -0.96 6.38
C ALA A 243 0.97 -2.22 5.57
N GLU A 244 1.92 -3.05 6.01
CA GLU A 244 2.23 -4.34 5.37
C GLU A 244 1.23 -5.44 5.72
N GLY A 245 0.18 -5.15 6.49
CA GLY A 245 -0.87 -6.10 6.80
C GLY A 245 -0.45 -7.21 7.77
N TYR A 246 0.63 -7.02 8.54
CA TYR A 246 1.01 -7.89 9.65
C TYR A 246 0.22 -7.55 10.91
N LEU A 247 0.01 -6.25 11.17
CA LEU A 247 -0.82 -5.74 12.26
C LEU A 247 -2.12 -5.11 11.74
N PRO A 248 -3.14 -4.94 12.59
CA PRO A 248 -4.37 -4.27 12.20
C PRO A 248 -4.10 -2.80 11.85
N GLY A 249 -4.53 -2.36 10.66
CA GLY A 249 -4.38 -1.00 10.17
C GLY A 249 -5.73 -0.39 9.77
N TYR A 250 -6.32 0.42 10.65
CA TYR A 250 -7.67 0.99 10.42
C TYR A 250 -7.66 2.32 9.66
N ASN A 251 -6.56 3.08 9.74
CA ASN A 251 -6.46 4.43 9.17
C ASN A 251 -5.61 4.50 7.90
N PHE A 252 -4.97 3.39 7.49
CA PHE A 252 -3.96 3.40 6.43
C PHE A 252 -4.27 2.36 5.37
N THR A 253 -3.88 2.66 4.14
CA THR A 253 -4.01 1.73 3.01
C THR A 253 -3.15 0.50 3.28
N ARG A 254 -3.76 -0.69 3.27
CA ARG A 254 -3.05 -1.96 3.37
C ARG A 254 -2.27 -2.26 2.08
N LEU A 255 -1.05 -2.76 2.24
CA LEU A 255 -0.08 -3.09 1.20
C LEU A 255 0.07 -1.95 0.17
N PRO A 256 0.41 -0.72 0.61
CA PRO A 256 0.53 0.40 -0.30
C PRO A 256 1.71 0.19 -1.26
N ILE A 257 1.61 0.82 -2.42
CA ILE A 257 2.76 1.03 -3.29
C ILE A 257 3.30 2.41 -2.97
N ARG A 258 4.62 2.52 -2.92
CA ARG A 258 5.39 3.71 -2.55
C ARG A 258 6.17 4.19 -3.74
N THR A 259 6.21 5.51 -3.89
CA THR A 259 7.09 6.17 -4.86
C THR A 259 7.93 7.22 -4.16
N PHE A 260 9.23 7.27 -4.48
CA PHE A 260 10.10 8.35 -3.98
C PHE A 260 9.98 9.57 -4.90
N ILE A 261 9.67 10.72 -4.30
CA ILE A 261 9.62 12.02 -4.97
C ILE A 261 10.82 12.87 -4.56
N PRO A 262 11.80 13.09 -5.47
CA PRO A 262 12.94 13.93 -5.18
C PRO A 262 12.53 15.41 -5.16
N VAL A 263 13.09 16.19 -4.24
CA VAL A 263 12.93 17.65 -4.20
C VAL A 263 14.31 18.26 -3.97
N GLY A 264 14.98 18.64 -5.07
CA GLY A 264 16.38 19.05 -5.04
C GLY A 264 17.27 17.92 -4.49
N ASP A 265 17.99 18.18 -3.41
CA ASP A 265 18.88 17.22 -2.74
C ASP A 265 18.14 16.34 -1.70
N SER A 266 16.83 16.54 -1.54
CA SER A 266 15.98 15.85 -0.57
C SER A 266 14.84 15.11 -1.28
N GLY A 267 13.81 14.72 -0.52
CA GLY A 267 12.60 14.09 -1.04
C GLY A 267 11.76 13.44 0.05
N GLU A 268 10.65 12.85 -0.37
CA GLU A 268 9.72 12.10 0.47
C GLU A 268 9.10 10.92 -0.28
N TYR A 269 8.63 9.92 0.48
CA TYR A 269 7.84 8.83 -0.07
C TYR A 269 6.36 9.21 -0.10
N ILE A 270 5.69 8.87 -1.19
CA ILE A 270 4.23 8.94 -1.30
C ILE A 270 3.68 7.54 -1.45
N SER A 271 2.69 7.23 -0.63
CA SER A 271 2.04 5.94 -0.58
C SER A 271 0.62 6.02 -1.12
N ARG A 272 0.25 5.01 -1.90
CA ARG A 272 -1.07 4.87 -2.53
C ARG A 272 -1.58 3.44 -2.37
N SER A 273 -2.89 3.29 -2.22
CA SER A 273 -3.51 1.97 -2.34
C SER A 273 -3.22 1.38 -3.72
N ARG A 274 -3.13 0.06 -3.82
CA ARG A 274 -2.78 -0.64 -5.07
C ARG A 274 -3.61 -0.19 -6.28
N PHE A 275 -4.93 -0.06 -6.12
CA PHE A 275 -5.82 0.36 -7.20
C PHE A 275 -5.51 1.77 -7.73
N ILE A 276 -5.21 2.71 -6.84
CA ILE A 276 -4.82 4.07 -7.24
C ILE A 276 -3.41 4.07 -7.82
N ALA A 277 -2.50 3.33 -7.18
CA ALA A 277 -1.11 3.21 -7.60
C ALA A 277 -0.97 2.62 -9.00
N LEU A 278 -1.76 1.61 -9.38
CA LEU A 278 -1.74 1.03 -10.73
C LEU A 278 -1.91 2.11 -11.82
N ARG A 279 -2.78 3.09 -11.56
CA ARG A 279 -2.99 4.21 -12.46
C ARG A 279 -1.93 5.29 -12.27
N GLU A 280 -1.66 5.74 -11.05
CA GLU A 280 -0.78 6.89 -10.78
C GLU A 280 0.71 6.57 -10.97
N PHE A 281 1.15 5.40 -10.53
CA PHE A 281 2.56 4.99 -10.48
C PHE A 281 2.94 4.08 -11.66
N GLY A 282 2.08 4.02 -12.69
CA GLY A 282 2.39 3.33 -13.95
C GLY A 282 3.65 3.90 -14.62
N PRO A 283 4.41 3.09 -15.37
CA PRO A 283 5.64 3.53 -16.03
C PRO A 283 5.49 4.84 -16.81
N ARG A 284 6.43 5.78 -16.73
CA ARG A 284 6.36 7.07 -17.46
C ARG A 284 5.13 7.94 -17.18
N ASN A 285 4.26 7.57 -16.24
CA ASN A 285 3.14 8.41 -15.85
C ASN A 285 3.63 9.63 -15.04
N ILE A 286 2.81 10.68 -14.99
CA ILE A 286 3.16 11.96 -14.37
C ILE A 286 2.39 12.12 -13.05
N ILE A 287 3.15 12.39 -11.99
CA ILE A 287 2.67 12.72 -10.66
C ILE A 287 2.89 14.20 -10.41
N TYR A 288 1.86 14.84 -9.89
CA TYR A 288 1.91 16.25 -9.48
C TYR A 288 2.07 16.31 -7.98
N HIS A 289 3.14 16.95 -7.51
CA HIS A 289 3.42 17.05 -6.09
C HIS A 289 4.09 18.38 -5.75
N LYS A 290 3.56 19.09 -4.74
CA LYS A 290 4.08 20.38 -4.24
C LYS A 290 4.42 21.41 -5.34
N GLY A 291 3.62 21.48 -6.40
CA GLY A 291 3.79 22.46 -7.49
C GLY A 291 4.77 22.04 -8.60
N ALA A 292 5.36 20.84 -8.51
CA ALA A 292 6.26 20.29 -9.52
C ALA A 292 5.69 19.00 -10.15
N LYS A 293 6.24 18.62 -11.30
CA LYS A 293 5.90 17.39 -12.02
C LYS A 293 7.01 16.37 -11.90
N TYR A 294 6.59 15.14 -11.66
CA TYR A 294 7.47 13.99 -11.48
C TYR A 294 7.02 12.89 -12.42
N GLN A 295 7.94 12.35 -13.21
CA GLN A 295 7.67 11.19 -14.03
C GLN A 295 8.17 9.93 -13.36
N ILE A 296 7.36 8.89 -13.36
CA ILE A 296 7.78 7.54 -12.96
C ILE A 296 8.87 7.07 -13.91
N GLU A 297 10.07 6.87 -13.37
CA GLU A 297 11.28 6.53 -14.12
C GLU A 297 11.53 5.02 -14.08
N GLN A 298 11.41 4.42 -12.89
CA GLN A 298 11.88 3.06 -12.65
C GLN A 298 11.02 2.31 -11.62
N LEU A 299 10.85 1.01 -11.83
CA LEU A 299 10.38 0.04 -10.83
C LEU A 299 11.57 -0.52 -10.04
N LEU A 300 11.46 -0.53 -8.73
CA LEU A 300 12.46 -1.07 -7.80
C LEU A 300 12.22 -2.56 -7.65
N ILE A 301 12.86 -3.35 -8.52
CA ILE A 301 12.72 -4.81 -8.59
C ILE A 301 14.11 -5.42 -8.50
N ARG A 302 14.26 -6.40 -7.60
CA ARG A 302 15.45 -7.25 -7.55
C ARG A 302 15.30 -8.32 -8.62
N GLU A 303 16.32 -8.52 -9.44
CA GLU A 303 16.38 -9.63 -10.41
C GLU A 303 15.07 -9.76 -11.24
N ALA A 304 14.72 -8.71 -11.97
CA ALA A 304 13.43 -8.62 -12.67
C ALA A 304 13.19 -9.82 -13.61
N GLU A 305 14.23 -10.33 -14.26
CA GLU A 305 14.17 -11.48 -15.17
C GLU A 305 13.83 -12.79 -14.44
N LEU A 306 14.26 -12.96 -13.19
CA LEU A 306 13.97 -14.16 -12.38
C LEU A 306 12.58 -14.12 -11.73
N ASN A 307 11.97 -12.93 -11.67
CA ASN A 307 10.68 -12.71 -11.02
C ASN A 307 9.52 -12.52 -12.00
N LEU A 308 9.72 -12.89 -13.27
CA LEU A 308 8.65 -12.91 -14.26
C LEU A 308 7.68 -14.05 -13.96
N LYS A 309 6.40 -13.71 -13.84
CA LYS A 309 5.31 -14.67 -13.68
C LYS A 309 4.62 -14.93 -15.02
N GLN A 310 4.15 -16.15 -15.16
CA GLN A 310 3.30 -16.56 -16.26
C GLN A 310 1.84 -16.64 -15.79
N ALA A 311 0.92 -16.24 -16.66
CA ALA A 311 -0.50 -16.41 -16.44
C ALA A 311 -1.24 -16.79 -17.72
N ARG A 312 -2.34 -17.52 -17.55
CA ARG A 312 -3.32 -17.79 -18.59
C ARG A 312 -4.64 -17.17 -18.18
N VAL A 313 -5.32 -16.49 -19.09
CA VAL A 313 -6.63 -15.89 -18.82
C VAL A 313 -7.65 -16.57 -19.71
N SER A 314 -8.73 -17.09 -19.13
CA SER A 314 -9.85 -17.62 -19.91
C SER A 314 -10.59 -16.50 -20.63
N CYS A 315 -10.76 -16.60 -21.94
CA CYS A 315 -11.52 -15.60 -22.71
C CYS A 315 -13.02 -15.59 -22.36
N ASN A 316 -13.55 -16.70 -21.86
CA ASN A 316 -14.97 -16.84 -21.54
C ASN A 316 -15.32 -16.23 -20.18
N SER A 317 -14.58 -16.61 -19.14
CA SER A 317 -14.85 -16.15 -17.78
C SER A 317 -14.02 -14.94 -17.35
N GLY A 318 -12.94 -14.61 -18.08
CA GLY A 318 -11.96 -13.63 -17.61
C GLY A 318 -11.15 -14.12 -16.40
N TYR A 319 -11.20 -15.41 -16.06
CA TYR A 319 -10.48 -15.99 -14.93
C TYR A 319 -8.99 -16.11 -15.23
N ILE A 320 -8.12 -15.65 -14.33
CA ILE A 320 -6.67 -15.78 -14.43
C ILE A 320 -6.16 -17.00 -13.67
N LEU A 321 -5.37 -17.83 -14.35
CA LEU A 321 -4.66 -18.97 -13.82
C LEU A 321 -3.18 -18.60 -13.69
N MET A 322 -2.65 -18.63 -12.47
CA MET A 322 -1.27 -18.32 -12.15
C MET A 322 -0.68 -19.40 -11.24
N ASP A 323 0.65 -19.40 -11.08
CA ASP A 323 1.37 -20.26 -10.15
C ASP A 323 0.93 -21.73 -10.30
N ASP A 324 0.41 -22.38 -9.26
CA ASP A 324 0.00 -23.80 -9.28
C ASP A 324 -1.16 -24.07 -10.27
N GLU A 325 -2.02 -23.10 -10.54
CA GLU A 325 -3.17 -23.26 -11.44
C GLU A 325 -2.79 -23.10 -12.91
N TYR A 326 -1.59 -22.58 -13.21
CA TYR A 326 -1.18 -22.26 -14.58
C TYR A 326 -1.27 -23.48 -15.54
N HIS A 327 -0.95 -24.66 -15.01
CA HIS A 327 -0.96 -25.92 -15.78
C HIS A 327 -2.35 -26.54 -15.92
N ASN A 328 -3.40 -25.98 -15.31
CA ASN A 328 -4.75 -26.51 -15.46
C ASN A 328 -5.24 -26.34 -16.90
N GLU A 329 -5.74 -27.44 -17.48
CA GLU A 329 -6.30 -27.44 -18.84
C GLU A 329 -7.75 -26.96 -18.88
N ILE A 330 -8.39 -26.85 -17.72
CA ILE A 330 -9.79 -26.48 -17.55
C ILE A 330 -9.85 -25.24 -16.65
N CYS A 331 -10.68 -24.27 -17.02
CA CYS A 331 -10.96 -23.11 -16.18
C CYS A 331 -11.71 -23.55 -14.91
N PRO A 332 -11.17 -23.34 -13.69
CA PRO A 332 -11.82 -23.74 -12.44
C PRO A 332 -13.20 -23.10 -12.24
N PHE A 333 -13.41 -21.91 -12.80
CA PHE A 333 -14.66 -21.17 -12.65
C PHE A 333 -15.74 -21.56 -13.67
N SER A 334 -15.36 -21.77 -14.94
CA SER A 334 -16.33 -22.00 -16.02
C SER A 334 -16.39 -23.45 -16.50
N ASN A 335 -15.49 -24.32 -16.04
CA ASN A 335 -15.29 -25.69 -16.52
C ASN A 335 -15.06 -25.82 -18.04
N VAL A 336 -14.71 -24.72 -18.71
CA VAL A 336 -14.39 -24.71 -20.14
C VAL A 336 -12.92 -25.09 -20.34
N SER A 337 -12.66 -25.91 -21.36
CA SER A 337 -11.29 -26.29 -21.77
C SER A 337 -10.53 -25.07 -22.30
N LEU A 338 -9.35 -24.82 -21.75
CA LEU A 338 -8.46 -23.72 -22.09
C LEU A 338 -7.54 -24.08 -23.27
N THR A 339 -8.12 -24.60 -24.35
CA THR A 339 -7.39 -25.01 -25.56
C THR A 339 -7.58 -24.00 -26.69
N GLY A 340 -6.53 -23.79 -27.50
CA GLY A 340 -6.59 -22.93 -28.67
C GLY A 340 -6.87 -21.45 -28.36
N THR A 341 -7.93 -20.91 -28.96
CA THR A 341 -8.30 -19.48 -28.93
C THR A 341 -9.10 -19.05 -27.69
N GLN A 342 -9.40 -19.97 -26.77
CA GLN A 342 -10.20 -19.68 -25.57
C GLN A 342 -9.35 -19.20 -24.38
N GLN A 343 -8.08 -18.85 -24.64
CA GLN A 343 -7.14 -18.34 -23.64
C GLN A 343 -6.29 -17.19 -24.18
N GLU A 344 -5.93 -16.28 -23.28
CA GLU A 344 -4.85 -15.31 -23.47
C GLU A 344 -3.66 -15.73 -22.60
N ILE A 345 -2.45 -15.77 -23.16
CA ILE A 345 -1.23 -16.16 -22.42
C ILE A 345 -0.38 -14.91 -22.18
N TYR A 346 0.00 -14.70 -20.92
CA TYR A 346 0.90 -13.63 -20.49
C TYR A 346 2.15 -14.27 -19.89
N SER A 347 3.31 -14.10 -20.54
CA SER A 347 4.55 -14.76 -20.11
C SER A 347 5.46 -13.88 -19.25
N ASN A 348 5.29 -12.57 -19.33
CA ASN A 348 6.22 -11.58 -18.78
C ASN A 348 5.51 -10.67 -17.77
N LEU A 349 4.73 -11.27 -16.86
CA LEU A 349 4.05 -10.50 -15.82
C LEU A 349 5.00 -10.17 -14.69
N LEU A 350 4.86 -8.97 -14.15
CA LEU A 350 5.70 -8.47 -13.09
C LEU A 350 4.80 -7.85 -12.02
N GLU A 351 4.98 -8.26 -10.77
CA GLU A 351 4.26 -7.63 -9.66
C GLU A 351 4.68 -6.17 -9.58
N MET A 352 3.69 -5.26 -9.56
CA MET A 352 3.96 -3.85 -9.37
C MET A 352 4.64 -3.62 -8.03
N SER A 353 5.86 -3.12 -8.07
CA SER A 353 6.67 -2.83 -6.89
C SER A 353 6.81 -1.33 -6.68
N GLU A 354 7.59 -0.97 -5.67
CA GLU A 354 7.90 0.42 -5.35
C GLU A 354 8.60 1.10 -6.52
N THR A 355 8.34 2.39 -6.72
CA THR A 355 8.82 3.14 -7.88
C THR A 355 9.71 4.30 -7.48
N LYS A 356 10.49 4.78 -8.45
CA LYS A 356 11.26 6.02 -8.35
C LYS A 356 10.79 7.00 -9.41
N THR A 357 10.77 8.28 -9.06
CA THR A 357 10.46 9.36 -9.98
C THR A 357 11.65 10.24 -10.30
N ARG A 358 11.55 10.93 -11.43
CA ARG A 358 12.45 12.01 -11.84
C ARG A 358 11.66 13.30 -12.00
N GLU A 359 12.19 14.40 -11.49
CA GLU A 359 11.64 15.74 -11.74
C GLU A 359 11.78 16.08 -13.24
N ILE A 360 10.72 16.59 -13.86
CA ILE A 360 10.75 17.03 -15.26
C ILE A 360 10.71 18.55 -15.35
N ASP A 361 9.59 19.17 -14.99
CA ASP A 361 9.38 20.62 -15.12
C ASP A 361 8.34 21.15 -14.13
N ARG A 362 8.32 22.48 -13.94
CA ARG A 362 7.33 23.18 -13.10
C ARG A 362 5.99 23.29 -13.82
N ILE A 363 4.90 23.31 -13.05
CA ILE A 363 3.54 23.43 -13.56
C ILE A 363 3.36 24.82 -14.20
N SER A 364 2.98 24.86 -15.49
CA SER A 364 2.59 26.10 -16.17
C SER A 364 1.07 26.28 -16.11
N CYS A 365 0.59 27.52 -16.25
CA CYS A 365 -0.84 27.84 -16.28
C CYS A 365 -1.56 27.42 -17.57
N GLU A 366 -0.82 27.03 -18.61
CA GLU A 366 -1.35 26.69 -19.94
C GLU A 366 -1.72 25.20 -20.08
N GLU A 367 -1.38 24.36 -19.10
CA GLU A 367 -1.63 22.92 -19.15
C GLU A 367 -2.91 22.57 -18.39
N GLU A 368 -4.05 22.89 -19.01
CA GLU A 368 -5.38 22.59 -18.46
C GLU A 368 -5.71 21.08 -18.55
N GLU A 369 -5.06 20.35 -19.47
CA GLU A 369 -5.23 18.90 -19.62
C GLU A 369 -4.21 18.10 -18.81
N ARG A 370 -4.71 17.39 -17.80
CA ARG A 370 -3.91 16.40 -17.06
C ARG A 370 -3.57 15.23 -17.98
N LEU A 371 -2.32 15.15 -18.41
CA LEU A 371 -1.77 14.02 -19.17
C LEU A 371 -1.83 12.72 -18.35
N SER A 372 -2.91 11.94 -18.46
CA SER A 372 -2.86 10.52 -18.11
C SER A 372 -2.37 9.76 -19.34
N ARG A 373 -1.10 9.34 -19.35
CA ARG A 373 -0.58 8.54 -20.47
C ARG A 373 -1.11 7.10 -20.41
N GLY A 374 -1.67 6.63 -21.52
CA GLY A 374 -1.29 5.41 -22.24
C GLY A 374 -1.31 4.02 -21.59
N PHE A 375 -1.97 3.80 -20.45
CA PHE A 375 -2.12 2.45 -19.90
C PHE A 375 -3.51 1.88 -20.16
N ASP A 376 -3.55 0.70 -20.76
CA ASP A 376 -4.76 -0.12 -20.77
C ASP A 376 -4.85 -0.86 -19.42
N ILE A 377 -5.95 -0.62 -18.70
CA ILE A 377 -6.20 -1.24 -17.41
C ILE A 377 -7.32 -2.24 -17.63
N LYS A 378 -6.97 -3.52 -17.75
CA LYS A 378 -7.92 -4.62 -17.88
C LYS A 378 -8.17 -5.24 -16.50
N PRO A 379 -9.38 -5.13 -15.93
CA PRO A 379 -9.74 -5.93 -14.76
C PRO A 379 -9.86 -7.39 -15.18
N ILE A 380 -9.22 -8.28 -14.44
CA ILE A 380 -9.23 -9.73 -14.69
C ILE A 380 -9.69 -10.40 -13.39
N LEU A 381 -10.54 -11.42 -13.51
CA LEU A 381 -11.13 -12.10 -12.37
C LEU A 381 -10.12 -13.07 -11.76
N VAL A 382 -9.89 -12.93 -10.47
CA VAL A 382 -9.19 -13.91 -9.64
C VAL A 382 -10.23 -14.42 -8.65
N CYS A 383 -10.45 -15.73 -8.59
CA CYS A 383 -11.12 -16.33 -7.45
C CYS A 383 -10.01 -16.83 -6.54
N GLN A 384 -9.76 -16.15 -5.42
CA GLN A 384 -9.09 -16.84 -4.33
C GLN A 384 -10.05 -17.93 -3.89
N ALA A 385 -9.57 -19.17 -3.79
CA ALA A 385 -10.34 -20.30 -3.30
C ALA A 385 -10.68 -20.08 -1.82
N GLU A 386 -11.58 -19.16 -1.54
CA GLU A 386 -12.43 -19.19 -0.37
C GLU A 386 -13.74 -19.80 -0.85
N GLU A 387 -14.01 -21.01 -0.39
CA GLU A 387 -15.21 -21.78 -0.69
C GLU A 387 -16.46 -20.93 -0.40
N TRP A 388 -17.04 -20.34 -1.44
CA TRP A 388 -18.42 -19.89 -1.39
C TRP A 388 -19.30 -21.13 -1.54
N ILE A 389 -19.56 -21.80 -0.43
CA ILE A 389 -20.72 -22.68 -0.25
C ILE A 389 -21.66 -22.05 0.77
#